data_AF-A0A933TUL0-F1
#
_entry.id   AF-A0A933TUL0-F1
#
_cell.length_a   1.000
_cell.length_b   1.000
_cell.length_c   1.000
_cell.angle_alpha   90.00
_cell.angle_beta   90.00
_cell.angle_gamma   90.00
#
_symmetry.space_group_name_H-M   'P 1'
#
loop_
_entity.id
_entity.type
_entity.pdbx_description
1 polymer ?
#
loop_
_entity_poly.entity_id
_entity_poly.type
_entity_poly.pdbx_seq_one_letter_code
_entity_poly.pdbx_strand_id
1 'polypeptide(L)'
;MTEGLTLDELIQSFNLERSKISTNPLQAGGEFPRLLTELDKFYWDSCEKLIREALTNNPDRLFFNKYERFLIDCGLIDDRLVQANPQQFKTTLTRELYSDEEAPNCCYFSQWLAERYRAFLLIKKFGQGVGVHGKRTYIEPLEMTKLKKMRDNLYKSLEPLFRNLPGINQQIADLLPSGKLDANIELLSIKYYYEGDKKIAEQRDKLLDIKRKLFNKVKTFCQSQQELLLFDTFTQIDERIHEEFTNALRKGTFSSINPLAVKHEDEGAPVPMEERIEFLLTELKLVKSLLKLGTPGSGISKTYSVLVSDQKRITNADVAAIMHNIKEIDPNLPGNPNILIAPYSGTGFFEWDRDTIFIPLISTRTEEESIVNAVGNYRIMMDNLHDNSRLKQSYETVHGKGIFRNNFLKDYKNWVLGVCKGFKGSMTQECFSFFKEYIGPSPDNLYGPRELVMLTPDERKKMISEIRAKINRGEAEFEEHYKMAILYWKESRPQESLDQMAIAVKMNPADGRAMFTLGYMCKVMDKPDKALSALKETLNIAPNTIWHIYASDVLKKI
;
A
#
# COMPACT_ATOMS: atom_id res chain seq x y z
N MET A 1 19.41 -41.98 -8.04
CA MET A 1 19.73 -40.90 -8.98
C MET A 1 18.90 -41.13 -10.23
N THR A 2 17.69 -40.59 -10.28
CA THR A 2 16.96 -40.46 -11.56
C THR A 2 17.43 -39.14 -12.14
N GLU A 3 18.25 -39.19 -13.19
CA GLU A 3 18.60 -38.01 -13.98
C GLU A 3 17.29 -37.37 -14.46
N GLY A 4 16.98 -36.18 -13.93
CA GLY A 4 15.83 -35.41 -14.38
C GLY A 4 16.09 -34.88 -15.78
N LEU A 5 15.02 -34.65 -16.54
CA LEU A 5 15.09 -34.02 -17.86
C LEU A 5 15.78 -32.65 -17.77
N THR A 6 16.64 -32.35 -18.74
CA THR A 6 17.22 -31.02 -18.93
C THR A 6 16.14 -29.99 -19.29
N LEU A 7 16.42 -28.70 -19.11
CA LEU A 7 15.48 -27.64 -19.49
C LEU A 7 15.07 -27.73 -20.97
N ASP A 8 16.02 -28.04 -21.86
CA ASP A 8 15.75 -28.18 -23.28
C ASP A 8 14.83 -29.38 -23.59
N GLU A 9 15.04 -30.53 -22.96
CA GLU A 9 14.16 -31.71 -23.11
C GLU A 9 12.75 -31.43 -22.58
N LEU A 10 12.63 -30.68 -21.49
CA LEU A 10 11.33 -30.26 -20.93
C LEU A 10 10.58 -29.35 -21.90
N ILE A 11 11.25 -28.36 -22.49
CA ILE A 11 10.66 -27.43 -23.44
C ILE A 11 10.22 -28.16 -24.72
N GLN A 12 11.04 -29.09 -25.22
CA GLN A 12 10.68 -29.93 -26.36
C GLN A 12 9.43 -30.77 -26.08
N SER A 13 9.39 -31.43 -24.91
CA SER A 13 8.25 -32.23 -24.49
C SER A 13 6.98 -31.38 -24.33
N PHE A 14 7.11 -30.20 -23.73
CA PHE A 14 6.01 -29.23 -23.58
C PHE A 14 5.44 -28.80 -24.93
N ASN A 15 6.31 -28.46 -25.89
CA ASN A 15 5.87 -28.04 -27.22
C ASN A 15 5.25 -29.17 -28.04
N LEU A 16 5.73 -30.41 -27.87
CA LEU A 16 5.11 -31.58 -28.47
C LEU A 16 3.68 -31.78 -27.97
N GLU A 17 3.44 -31.69 -26.66
CA GLU A 17 2.08 -31.75 -26.10
C GLU A 17 1.22 -30.55 -26.54
N ARG A 18 1.81 -29.36 -26.59
CA ARG A 18 1.12 -28.13 -27.04
C ARG A 18 0.59 -28.22 -28.47
N SER A 19 1.32 -28.87 -29.37
CA SER A 19 0.84 -29.08 -30.75
C SER A 19 -0.42 -29.96 -30.84
N LYS A 20 -0.78 -30.69 -29.78
CA LYS A 20 -1.94 -31.61 -29.75
C LYS A 20 -3.22 -30.94 -29.24
N ILE A 21 -3.15 -29.72 -28.73
CA ILE A 21 -4.28 -29.01 -28.12
C ILE A 21 -4.47 -27.62 -28.73
N SER A 22 -5.71 -27.12 -28.67
CA SER A 22 -6.06 -25.74 -29.03
C SER A 22 -6.35 -24.86 -27.81
N THR A 23 -6.38 -25.45 -26.61
CA THR A 23 -6.69 -24.76 -25.36
C THR A 23 -5.43 -24.21 -24.69
N ASN A 24 -5.61 -23.31 -23.72
CA ASN A 24 -4.50 -22.77 -22.94
C ASN A 24 -3.77 -23.91 -22.19
N PRO A 25 -2.44 -24.06 -22.31
CA PRO A 25 -1.67 -25.08 -21.58
C PRO A 25 -1.89 -25.09 -20.06
N LEU A 26 -2.22 -23.94 -19.45
CA LEU A 26 -2.53 -23.83 -18.02
C LEU A 26 -3.88 -24.45 -17.62
N GLN A 27 -4.78 -24.65 -18.59
CA GLN A 27 -6.10 -25.27 -18.40
C GLN A 27 -6.14 -26.72 -18.87
N ALA A 28 -5.09 -27.18 -19.56
CA ALA A 28 -5.02 -28.51 -20.13
C ALA A 28 -4.68 -29.58 -19.09
N GLY A 29 -5.31 -30.75 -19.24
CA GLY A 29 -4.96 -31.97 -18.48
C GLY A 29 -3.81 -32.75 -19.10
N GLY A 30 -3.74 -34.06 -18.83
CA GLY A 30 -2.73 -34.94 -19.41
C GLY A 30 -1.33 -34.68 -18.84
N GLU A 31 -0.33 -34.54 -19.71
CA GLU A 31 1.08 -34.36 -19.33
C GLU A 31 1.42 -32.92 -18.90
N PHE A 32 0.59 -31.92 -19.23
CA PHE A 32 0.88 -30.51 -18.91
C PHE A 32 1.13 -30.23 -17.44
N PRO A 33 0.31 -30.74 -16.48
CA PRO A 33 0.56 -30.48 -15.06
C PRO A 33 1.90 -31.00 -14.58
N ARG A 34 2.40 -32.12 -15.13
CA ARG A 34 3.72 -32.69 -14.82
C ARG A 34 4.81 -31.79 -15.40
N LEU A 35 4.78 -31.52 -16.70
CA LEU A 35 5.77 -30.70 -17.40
C LEU A 35 5.89 -29.29 -16.81
N LEU A 36 4.75 -28.64 -16.56
CA LEU A 36 4.71 -27.31 -15.93
C LEU A 36 5.25 -27.33 -14.49
N THR A 37 5.05 -28.42 -13.74
CA THR A 37 5.63 -28.56 -12.40
C THR A 37 7.15 -28.68 -12.45
N GLU A 38 7.70 -29.40 -13.45
CA GLU A 38 9.15 -29.53 -13.64
C GLU A 38 9.77 -28.21 -14.12
N LEU A 39 9.13 -27.49 -15.04
CA LEU A 39 9.55 -26.14 -15.48
C LEU A 39 9.48 -25.11 -14.35
N ASP A 40 8.39 -25.09 -13.57
CA ASP A 40 8.25 -24.22 -12.40
C ASP A 40 9.34 -24.49 -11.36
N LYS A 41 9.68 -25.77 -11.13
CA LYS A 41 10.80 -26.14 -10.25
C LYS A 41 12.12 -25.54 -10.74
N PHE A 42 12.43 -25.65 -12.03
CA PHE A 42 13.65 -25.07 -12.60
C PHE A 42 13.76 -23.56 -12.34
N TYR A 43 12.65 -22.85 -12.48
CA TYR A 43 12.58 -21.43 -12.16
C TYR A 43 12.88 -21.13 -10.68
N TRP A 44 12.21 -21.80 -9.76
CA TRP A 44 12.40 -21.56 -8.32
C TRP A 44 13.82 -21.93 -7.86
N ASP A 45 14.39 -23.00 -8.38
CA ASP A 45 15.78 -23.41 -8.12
C ASP A 45 16.77 -22.33 -8.64
N SER A 46 16.47 -21.71 -9.78
CA SER A 46 17.25 -20.59 -10.33
C SER A 46 17.16 -19.33 -9.45
N CYS A 47 15.98 -18.99 -8.94
CA CYS A 47 15.81 -17.87 -8.00
C CYS A 47 16.60 -18.08 -6.71
N GLU A 48 16.57 -19.29 -6.14
CA GLU A 48 17.38 -19.63 -4.95
C GLU A 48 18.87 -19.44 -5.23
N LYS A 49 19.37 -19.90 -6.38
CA LYS A 49 20.77 -19.73 -6.78
C LYS A 49 21.14 -18.25 -6.87
N LEU A 50 20.34 -17.43 -7.55
CA LEU A 50 20.59 -16.00 -7.70
C LEU A 50 20.60 -15.26 -6.37
N ILE A 51 19.71 -15.61 -5.44
CA ILE A 51 19.69 -15.01 -4.09
C ILE A 51 21.01 -15.29 -3.36
N ARG A 52 21.52 -16.53 -3.41
CA ARG A 52 22.77 -16.93 -2.77
C ARG A 52 23.97 -16.19 -3.37
N GLU A 53 24.02 -16.07 -4.69
CA GLU A 53 25.06 -15.32 -5.41
C GLU A 53 25.00 -13.82 -5.05
N ALA A 54 23.79 -13.22 -5.05
CA ALA A 54 23.59 -11.82 -4.69
C ALA A 54 24.07 -11.51 -3.26
N LEU A 55 23.76 -12.37 -2.28
CA LEU A 55 24.21 -12.19 -0.90
C LEU A 55 25.71 -12.44 -0.72
N THR A 56 26.31 -13.33 -1.51
CA THR A 56 27.77 -13.53 -1.51
C THR A 56 28.49 -12.28 -1.98
N ASN A 57 27.95 -11.60 -2.99
CA ASN A 57 28.52 -10.38 -3.55
C ASN A 57 28.25 -9.14 -2.67
N ASN A 58 27.05 -9.02 -2.09
CA ASN A 58 26.66 -7.89 -1.24
C ASN A 58 25.76 -8.34 -0.08
N PRO A 59 26.35 -8.71 1.07
CA PRO A 59 25.58 -9.22 2.21
C PRO A 59 24.55 -8.22 2.73
N ASP A 60 24.86 -6.92 2.76
CA ASP A 60 24.02 -5.91 3.42
C ASP A 60 22.94 -5.31 2.52
N ARG A 61 22.92 -5.68 1.23
CA ARG A 61 21.90 -5.23 0.28
C ARG A 61 21.65 -6.29 -0.77
N LEU A 62 20.39 -6.74 -0.85
CA LEU A 62 19.95 -7.60 -1.95
C LEU A 62 19.86 -6.75 -3.22
N PHE A 63 20.72 -7.04 -4.19
CA PHE A 63 20.78 -6.34 -5.46
C PHE A 63 20.83 -7.34 -6.60
N PHE A 64 20.03 -7.08 -7.63
CA PHE A 64 19.96 -7.88 -8.85
C PHE A 64 20.20 -6.99 -10.06
N ASN A 65 20.99 -7.48 -11.02
CA ASN A 65 21.18 -6.81 -12.30
C ASN A 65 19.92 -6.93 -13.18
N LYS A 66 19.90 -6.22 -14.32
CA LYS A 66 18.74 -6.16 -15.21
C LYS A 66 18.24 -7.54 -15.66
N TYR A 67 19.15 -8.47 -15.97
CA TYR A 67 18.82 -9.81 -16.45
C TYR A 67 18.30 -10.71 -15.33
N GLU A 68 18.93 -10.66 -14.16
CA GLU A 68 18.48 -11.38 -12.97
C GLU A 68 17.08 -10.94 -12.54
N ARG A 69 16.80 -9.63 -12.61
CA ARG A 69 15.47 -9.08 -12.35
C ARG A 69 14.43 -9.62 -13.32
N PHE A 70 14.72 -9.68 -14.62
CA PHE A 70 13.77 -10.28 -15.58
C PHE A 70 13.40 -11.70 -15.21
N LEU A 71 14.37 -12.54 -14.84
CA LEU A 71 14.09 -13.91 -14.42
C LEU A 71 13.19 -13.91 -13.18
N ILE A 72 13.59 -13.22 -12.12
CA ILE A 72 12.85 -13.20 -10.84
C ILE A 72 11.44 -12.58 -10.97
N ASP A 73 11.31 -11.50 -11.75
CA ASP A 73 10.07 -10.73 -11.83
C ASP A 73 9.04 -11.35 -12.78
N CYS A 74 9.49 -12.15 -13.76
CA CYS A 74 8.64 -12.65 -14.84
C CYS A 74 8.35 -14.16 -14.80
N GLY A 75 9.08 -14.92 -13.99
CA GLY A 75 9.05 -16.37 -14.02
C GLY A 75 10.00 -16.95 -15.06
N LEU A 76 9.82 -18.24 -15.38
CA LEU A 76 10.56 -18.88 -16.48
C LEU A 76 10.16 -18.24 -17.81
N ILE A 77 11.11 -17.53 -18.43
CA ILE A 77 10.95 -16.92 -19.75
C ILE A 77 11.80 -17.71 -20.76
N ASP A 78 11.14 -18.28 -21.77
CA ASP A 78 11.79 -18.88 -22.94
C ASP A 78 10.90 -18.62 -24.16
N ASP A 79 11.46 -18.11 -25.24
CA ASP A 79 10.74 -17.75 -26.47
C ASP A 79 10.07 -18.97 -27.12
N ARG A 80 10.67 -20.16 -26.97
CA ARG A 80 10.11 -21.43 -27.46
C ARG A 80 8.87 -21.87 -26.68
N LEU A 81 8.75 -21.49 -25.40
CA LEU A 81 7.55 -21.75 -24.59
C LEU A 81 6.41 -20.77 -24.92
N VAL A 82 6.74 -19.58 -25.39
CA VAL A 82 5.77 -18.51 -25.66
C VAL A 82 5.17 -18.60 -27.07
N GLN A 83 5.89 -19.23 -28.01
CA GLN A 83 5.52 -19.32 -29.44
C GLN A 83 5.37 -17.95 -30.13
N ALA A 84 6.11 -16.94 -29.66
CA ALA A 84 6.14 -15.62 -30.25
C ALA A 84 7.42 -15.40 -31.06
N ASN A 85 7.41 -14.40 -31.95
CA ASN A 85 8.65 -13.95 -32.59
C ASN A 85 9.62 -13.46 -31.49
N PRO A 86 10.84 -14.01 -31.38
CA PRO A 86 11.72 -13.74 -30.24
C PRO A 86 12.10 -12.26 -30.09
N GLN A 87 12.34 -11.58 -31.21
CA GLN A 87 12.74 -10.17 -31.20
C GLN A 87 11.57 -9.26 -30.79
N GLN A 88 10.38 -9.53 -31.31
CA GLN A 88 9.17 -8.82 -30.94
C GLN A 88 8.82 -9.06 -29.46
N PHE A 89 8.86 -10.32 -29.03
CA PHE A 89 8.59 -10.71 -27.65
C PHE A 89 9.52 -9.99 -26.66
N LYS A 90 10.84 -10.01 -26.91
CA LYS A 90 11.82 -9.31 -26.09
C LYS A 90 11.57 -7.80 -26.03
N THR A 91 11.21 -7.20 -27.16
CA THR A 91 10.91 -5.77 -27.27
C THR A 91 9.66 -5.42 -26.45
N THR A 92 8.58 -6.19 -26.61
CA THR A 92 7.34 -6.03 -25.86
C THR A 92 7.55 -6.19 -24.36
N LEU A 93 8.22 -7.28 -23.94
CA LEU A 93 8.53 -7.58 -22.54
C LEU A 93 9.33 -6.45 -21.89
N THR A 94 10.35 -5.93 -22.59
CA THR A 94 11.18 -4.83 -22.07
C THR A 94 10.36 -3.55 -21.94
N ARG A 95 9.53 -3.22 -22.94
CA ARG A 95 8.70 -2.01 -22.92
C ARG A 95 7.68 -2.03 -21.78
N GLU A 96 7.05 -3.17 -21.52
CA GLU A 96 6.03 -3.30 -20.48
C GLU A 96 6.63 -3.17 -19.07
N LEU A 97 7.78 -3.80 -18.81
CA LEU A 97 8.36 -3.89 -17.47
C LEU A 97 9.27 -2.73 -17.08
N TYR A 98 9.71 -1.93 -18.05
CA TYR A 98 10.56 -0.75 -17.83
C TYR A 98 9.86 0.53 -18.30
N SER A 99 8.54 0.59 -18.19
CA SER A 99 7.82 1.86 -18.33
C SER A 99 8.13 2.78 -17.13
N ASP A 100 8.23 4.09 -17.38
CA ASP A 100 8.67 5.08 -16.38
C ASP A 100 7.59 5.41 -15.33
N GLU A 101 6.38 4.85 -15.44
CA GLU A 101 5.30 5.10 -14.50
C GLU A 101 5.39 4.18 -13.27
N GLU A 102 5.68 4.78 -12.11
CA GLU A 102 5.71 4.09 -10.82
C GLU A 102 4.41 4.33 -10.04
N ALA A 103 3.62 3.28 -9.79
CA ALA A 103 2.57 3.32 -8.78
C ALA A 103 3.22 3.30 -7.38
N PRO A 104 2.81 4.21 -6.47
CA PRO A 104 3.29 4.19 -5.09
C PRO A 104 3.00 2.86 -4.42
N ASN A 105 4.00 2.30 -3.73
CA ASN A 105 3.91 1.00 -3.03
C ASN A 105 3.66 -0.22 -3.93
N CYS A 106 3.83 -0.10 -5.25
CA CYS A 106 3.82 -1.25 -6.16
C CYS A 106 5.25 -1.65 -6.53
N CYS A 107 5.52 -2.95 -6.49
CA CYS A 107 6.83 -3.51 -6.76
C CYS A 107 6.72 -4.85 -7.48
N TYR A 108 7.76 -5.18 -8.26
CA TYR A 108 7.96 -6.53 -8.76
C TYR A 108 8.65 -7.40 -7.72
N PHE A 109 8.69 -8.72 -7.94
CA PHE A 109 9.11 -9.69 -6.93
C PHE A 109 10.54 -9.48 -6.40
N SER A 110 11.48 -9.12 -7.26
CA SER A 110 12.87 -8.80 -6.90
C SER A 110 12.96 -7.60 -5.95
N GLN A 111 12.18 -6.54 -6.22
CA GLN A 111 12.10 -5.35 -5.39
C GLN A 111 11.41 -5.65 -4.05
N TRP A 112 10.33 -6.43 -4.07
CA TRP A 112 9.64 -6.88 -2.87
C TRP A 112 10.58 -7.65 -1.94
N LEU A 113 11.35 -8.62 -2.47
CA LEU A 113 12.35 -9.36 -1.70
C LEU A 113 13.41 -8.43 -1.10
N ALA A 114 13.87 -7.43 -1.86
CA ALA A 114 14.87 -6.47 -1.39
C ALA A 114 14.35 -5.60 -0.22
N GLU A 115 13.10 -5.14 -0.28
CA GLU A 115 12.46 -4.38 0.80
C GLU A 115 12.24 -5.25 2.05
N ARG A 116 11.81 -6.51 1.87
CA ARG A 116 11.68 -7.48 2.97
C ARG A 116 13.01 -7.76 3.64
N TYR A 117 14.07 -7.95 2.85
CA TYR A 117 15.42 -8.17 3.36
C TYR A 117 15.97 -6.96 4.10
N ARG A 118 15.76 -5.76 3.55
CA ARG A 118 16.12 -4.50 4.21
C ARG A 118 15.44 -4.38 5.57
N ALA A 119 14.13 -4.63 5.64
CA ALA A 119 13.38 -4.59 6.90
C ALA A 119 13.91 -5.64 7.89
N PHE A 120 14.15 -6.87 7.45
CA PHE A 120 14.72 -7.95 8.26
C PHE A 120 16.05 -7.56 8.91
N LEU A 121 17.01 -7.07 8.12
CA LEU A 121 18.32 -6.64 8.62
C LEU A 121 18.18 -5.52 9.66
N LEU A 122 17.25 -4.58 9.43
CA LEU A 122 17.01 -3.48 10.36
C LEU A 122 16.43 -3.98 11.70
N ILE A 123 15.41 -4.84 11.63
CA ILE A 123 14.75 -5.39 12.82
C ILE A 123 15.70 -6.29 13.61
N LYS A 124 16.50 -7.13 12.94
CA LYS A 124 17.45 -8.02 13.61
C LYS A 124 18.59 -7.25 14.28
N LYS A 125 19.18 -6.27 13.59
CA LYS A 125 20.18 -5.37 14.21
C LYS A 125 19.60 -4.63 15.41
N PHE A 126 18.33 -4.21 15.32
CA PHE A 126 17.64 -3.62 16.46
C PHE A 126 17.43 -4.63 17.59
N GLY A 127 16.82 -5.79 17.34
CA GLY A 127 16.50 -6.81 18.34
C GLY A 127 17.72 -7.47 19.00
N GLN A 128 18.85 -7.62 18.27
CA GLN A 128 20.12 -8.11 18.81
C GLN A 128 20.88 -7.02 19.60
N GLY A 129 20.57 -5.74 19.38
CA GLY A 129 21.19 -4.59 20.05
C GLY A 129 20.38 -3.95 21.18
N VAL A 130 19.13 -4.37 21.45
CA VAL A 130 18.35 -3.84 22.59
C VAL A 130 18.60 -4.65 23.87
N GLY A 131 19.88 -4.83 24.17
CA GLY A 131 20.38 -5.08 25.50
C GLY A 131 20.99 -3.82 26.08
N VAL A 132 20.33 -2.65 25.99
CA VAL A 132 20.76 -1.50 26.81
C VAL A 132 20.35 -1.80 28.26
N HIS A 133 21.11 -2.69 28.89
CA HIS A 133 21.28 -2.77 30.33
C HIS A 133 22.25 -1.69 30.84
N GLY A 134 22.59 -0.69 30.01
CA GLY A 134 23.15 0.56 30.46
C GLY A 134 22.12 1.29 31.34
N LYS A 135 22.27 1.18 32.66
CA LYS A 135 21.59 2.09 33.60
C LYS A 135 21.77 3.51 33.07
N ARG A 136 20.68 4.29 32.94
CA ARG A 136 20.76 5.74 32.67
C ARG A 136 21.68 6.34 33.74
N THR A 137 22.91 6.68 33.39
CA THR A 137 23.91 7.26 34.31
C THR A 137 23.83 8.78 34.39
N TYR A 138 22.85 9.39 33.71
CA TYR A 138 22.61 10.83 33.70
C TYR A 138 21.25 11.17 34.29
N ILE A 139 21.16 12.36 34.89
CA ILE A 139 19.92 12.92 35.39
C ILE A 139 19.24 13.63 34.21
N GLU A 140 18.10 13.09 33.79
CA GLU A 140 17.30 13.68 32.72
C GLU A 140 16.66 15.00 33.20
N PRO A 141 16.60 16.05 32.35
CA PRO A 141 15.90 17.28 32.69
C PRO A 141 14.44 17.01 33.10
N LEU A 142 14.00 17.60 34.22
CA LEU A 142 12.67 17.35 34.78
C LEU A 142 11.53 17.57 33.78
N GLU A 143 11.61 18.65 32.99
CA GLU A 143 10.60 18.96 31.96
C GLU A 143 10.60 17.91 30.84
N MET A 144 11.78 17.45 30.41
CA MET A 144 11.91 16.38 29.43
C MET A 144 11.30 15.06 29.93
N THR A 145 11.52 14.71 31.21
CA THR A 145 10.88 13.54 31.83
C THR A 145 9.36 13.65 31.87
N LYS A 146 8.81 14.83 32.19
CA LYS A 146 7.35 15.07 32.18
C LYS A 146 6.78 14.89 30.78
N LEU A 147 7.41 15.48 29.76
CA LEU A 147 6.98 15.39 28.37
C LEU A 147 7.02 13.95 27.85
N LYS A 148 8.08 13.18 28.17
CA LYS A 148 8.15 11.75 27.83
C LYS A 148 7.01 10.96 28.46
N LYS A 149 6.67 11.22 29.72
CA LYS A 149 5.52 10.58 30.38
C LYS A 149 4.19 10.92 29.70
N MET A 150 4.02 12.16 29.22
CA MET A 150 2.84 12.54 28.43
C MET A 150 2.78 11.79 27.11
N ARG A 151 3.91 11.70 26.39
CA ARG A 151 4.03 10.90 25.15
C ARG A 151 3.71 9.43 25.38
N ASP A 152 4.23 8.83 26.45
CA ASP A 152 3.97 7.42 26.79
C ASP A 152 2.48 7.18 27.09
N ASN A 153 1.79 8.15 27.69
CA ASN A 153 0.34 8.09 27.85
C ASN A 153 -0.40 8.18 26.50
N LEU A 154 0.07 8.99 25.55
CA LEU A 154 -0.50 9.04 24.20
C LEU A 154 -0.30 7.71 23.46
N TYR A 155 0.87 7.08 23.57
CA TYR A 155 1.08 5.74 23.01
C TYR A 155 0.07 4.73 23.58
N LYS A 156 -0.24 4.78 24.88
CA LYS A 156 -1.28 3.93 25.49
C LYS A 156 -2.67 4.23 24.94
N SER A 157 -3.00 5.51 24.71
CA SER A 157 -4.28 5.89 24.09
C SER A 157 -4.39 5.40 22.65
N LEU A 158 -3.28 5.35 21.91
CA LEU A 158 -3.23 4.87 20.54
C LEU A 158 -3.03 3.35 20.43
N GLU A 159 -2.66 2.66 21.52
CA GLU A 159 -2.38 1.21 21.56
C GLU A 159 -3.41 0.34 20.82
N PRO A 160 -4.74 0.59 20.92
CA PRO A 160 -5.73 -0.20 20.19
C PRO A 160 -5.53 -0.17 18.66
N LEU A 161 -5.04 0.94 18.11
CA LEU A 161 -4.77 1.10 16.68
C LEU A 161 -3.49 0.39 16.22
N PHE A 162 -2.61 0.00 17.16
CA PHE A 162 -1.41 -0.79 16.85
C PHE A 162 -1.69 -2.29 16.78
N ARG A 163 -2.86 -2.74 17.25
CA ARG A 163 -3.21 -4.16 17.24
C ARG A 163 -3.58 -4.61 15.84
N ASN A 164 -3.13 -5.82 15.49
CA ASN A 164 -3.35 -6.42 14.19
C ASN A 164 -2.96 -5.46 13.06
N LEU A 165 -1.80 -4.79 13.09
CA LEU A 165 -1.41 -4.01 11.90
C LEU A 165 -0.95 -4.98 10.79
N PRO A 166 -1.49 -4.88 9.55
CA PRO A 166 -1.10 -5.81 8.50
C PRO A 166 0.41 -5.75 8.25
N GLY A 167 1.07 -6.88 8.02
CA GLY A 167 2.51 -6.90 7.74
C GLY A 167 3.43 -6.51 8.90
N ILE A 168 2.88 -6.27 10.10
CA ILE A 168 3.63 -5.86 11.29
C ILE A 168 3.43 -6.91 12.37
N ASN A 169 4.53 -7.57 12.75
CA ASN A 169 4.47 -8.51 13.85
C ASN A 169 4.32 -7.79 15.20
N GLN A 170 3.83 -8.52 16.21
CA GLN A 170 3.54 -7.92 17.51
C GLN A 170 4.79 -7.35 18.19
N GLN A 171 5.94 -7.99 18.01
CA GLN A 171 7.21 -7.50 18.55
C GLN A 171 7.54 -6.09 18.06
N ILE A 172 7.33 -5.79 16.77
CA ILE A 172 7.54 -4.46 16.17
C ILE A 172 6.45 -3.49 16.64
N ALA A 173 5.20 -3.93 16.69
CA ALA A 173 4.08 -3.12 17.19
C ALA A 173 4.33 -2.65 18.63
N ASP A 174 4.94 -3.51 19.47
CA ASP A 174 5.28 -3.22 20.87
C ASP A 174 6.50 -2.29 21.03
N LEU A 175 7.33 -2.09 19.99
CA LEU A 175 8.54 -1.26 20.08
C LEU A 175 8.25 0.21 20.33
N LEU A 176 7.15 0.73 19.78
CA LEU A 176 6.74 2.11 19.97
C LEU A 176 6.16 2.34 21.37
N PRO A 177 5.09 1.63 21.80
CA PRO A 177 4.52 1.83 23.13
C PRO A 177 5.47 1.50 24.28
N SER A 178 6.46 0.61 24.06
CA SER A 178 7.47 0.30 25.08
C SER A 178 8.49 1.42 25.31
N GLY A 179 8.53 2.46 24.48
CA GLY A 179 9.52 3.53 24.53
C GLY A 179 10.95 3.10 24.19
N LYS A 180 11.17 1.82 23.86
CA LYS A 180 12.49 1.27 23.51
C LYS A 180 13.04 1.89 22.23
N LEU A 181 12.18 2.07 21.22
CA LEU A 181 12.59 2.70 19.96
C LEU A 181 13.04 4.15 20.19
N ASP A 182 12.27 4.92 20.95
CA ASP A 182 12.59 6.31 21.28
C ASP A 182 13.89 6.42 22.09
N ALA A 183 14.11 5.54 23.07
CA ALA A 183 15.34 5.50 23.85
C ALA A 183 16.58 5.21 22.98
N ASN A 184 16.47 4.30 22.01
CA ASN A 184 17.56 4.00 21.09
C ASN A 184 17.86 5.17 20.15
N ILE A 185 16.83 5.83 19.61
CA ILE A 185 17.00 7.04 18.78
C ILE A 185 17.73 8.13 19.58
N GLU A 186 17.35 8.33 20.84
CA GLU A 186 17.97 9.29 21.74
C GLU A 186 19.45 8.95 22.00
N LEU A 187 19.77 7.71 22.37
CA LEU A 187 21.14 7.27 22.61
C LEU A 187 22.04 7.46 21.38
N LEU A 188 21.57 7.07 20.20
CA LEU A 188 22.30 7.29 18.95
C LEU A 188 22.46 8.79 18.64
N SER A 189 21.47 9.61 19.00
CA SER A 189 21.56 11.07 18.83
C SER A 189 22.61 11.69 19.75
N ILE A 190 22.69 11.26 21.01
CA ILE A 190 23.75 11.67 21.95
C ILE A 190 25.11 11.25 21.42
N LYS A 191 25.26 9.99 21.03
CA LYS A 191 26.53 9.43 20.54
C LYS A 191 27.02 10.19 19.29
N TYR A 192 26.13 10.39 18.33
CA TYR A 192 26.43 11.17 17.13
C TYR A 192 26.86 12.62 17.44
N TYR A 193 26.22 13.27 18.42
CA TYR A 193 26.57 14.64 18.79
C TYR A 193 28.01 14.78 19.29
N TYR A 194 28.50 13.80 20.08
CA TYR A 194 29.85 13.84 20.63
C TYR A 194 30.92 13.24 19.72
N GLU A 195 30.60 12.20 18.95
CA GLU A 195 31.57 11.48 18.12
C GLU A 195 31.60 11.95 16.66
N GLY A 196 30.49 12.47 16.14
CA GLY A 196 30.37 12.90 14.74
C GLY A 196 30.39 11.77 13.70
N ASP A 197 30.34 10.49 14.10
CA ASP A 197 30.39 9.36 13.17
C ASP A 197 29.11 9.26 12.32
N LYS A 198 29.31 9.35 11.00
CA LYS A 198 28.23 9.25 10.00
C LYS A 198 27.47 7.93 10.07
N LYS A 199 28.11 6.81 10.43
CA LYS A 199 27.44 5.51 10.53
C LYS A 199 26.38 5.50 11.63
N ILE A 200 26.63 6.21 12.73
CA ILE A 200 25.68 6.35 13.85
C ILE A 200 24.48 7.19 13.42
N ALA A 201 24.72 8.29 12.69
CA ALA A 201 23.64 9.08 12.11
C ALA A 201 22.78 8.26 11.16
N GLU A 202 23.39 7.46 10.27
CA GLU A 202 22.65 6.57 9.37
C GLU A 202 21.77 5.55 10.11
N GLN A 203 22.25 4.98 11.22
CA GLN A 203 21.46 4.08 12.04
C GLN A 203 20.28 4.79 12.71
N ARG A 204 20.53 5.97 13.31
CA ARG A 204 19.49 6.80 13.91
C ARG A 204 18.40 7.15 12.90
N ASP A 205 18.80 7.61 11.72
CA ASP A 205 17.89 8.06 10.67
C ASP A 205 17.02 6.91 10.13
N LYS A 206 17.57 5.69 10.09
CA LYS A 206 16.80 4.48 9.78
C LYS A 206 15.73 4.18 10.84
N LEU A 207 16.04 4.34 12.13
CA LEU A 207 15.05 4.14 13.20
C LEU A 207 13.95 5.21 13.18
N LEU A 208 14.32 6.46 12.89
CA LEU A 208 13.36 7.55 12.68
C LEU A 208 12.43 7.26 11.50
N ASP A 209 12.96 6.73 10.38
CA ASP A 209 12.14 6.31 9.24
C ASP A 209 11.17 5.18 9.61
N ILE A 210 11.60 4.19 10.39
CA ILE A 210 10.73 3.11 10.88
C ILE A 210 9.62 3.69 11.77
N LYS A 211 9.96 4.53 12.75
CA LYS A 211 8.98 5.19 13.63
C LYS A 211 7.94 5.93 12.80
N ARG A 212 8.39 6.76 11.84
CA ARG A 212 7.50 7.53 10.95
C ARG A 212 6.60 6.63 10.11
N LYS A 213 7.13 5.59 9.47
CA LYS A 213 6.36 4.65 8.64
C LYS A 213 5.29 3.93 9.45
N LEU A 214 5.66 3.44 10.64
CA LEU A 214 4.72 2.78 11.55
C LEU A 214 3.63 3.74 12.01
N PHE A 215 4.00 4.95 12.42
CA PHE A 215 3.05 5.97 12.88
C PHE A 215 2.09 6.39 11.76
N ASN A 216 2.61 6.62 10.55
CA ASN A 216 1.78 6.91 9.37
C ASN A 216 0.82 5.77 9.07
N LYS A 217 1.27 4.52 9.17
CA LYS A 217 0.42 3.35 8.97
C LYS A 217 -0.70 3.28 9.99
N VAL A 218 -0.40 3.47 11.28
CA VAL A 218 -1.41 3.52 12.36
C VAL A 218 -2.43 4.63 12.09
N LYS A 219 -1.99 5.82 11.68
CA LYS A 219 -2.86 6.95 11.35
C LYS A 219 -3.90 6.59 10.29
N THR A 220 -3.56 5.73 9.31
CA THR A 220 -4.49 5.35 8.26
C THR A 220 -5.71 4.54 8.74
N PHE A 221 -5.64 4.00 9.96
CA PHE A 221 -6.70 3.24 10.60
C PHE A 221 -7.53 4.05 11.60
N CYS A 222 -7.24 5.34 11.79
CA CYS A 222 -8.07 6.20 12.63
C CYS A 222 -9.52 6.26 12.10
N GLN A 223 -10.46 6.24 13.04
CA GLN A 223 -11.90 6.26 12.77
C GLN A 223 -12.57 7.55 13.20
N SER A 224 -11.87 8.40 13.98
CA SER A 224 -12.44 9.65 14.49
C SER A 224 -11.48 10.83 14.40
N GLN A 225 -12.05 12.04 14.40
CA GLN A 225 -11.27 13.28 14.50
C GLN A 225 -10.53 13.39 15.83
N GLN A 226 -11.07 12.79 16.91
CA GLN A 226 -10.42 12.76 18.22
C GLN A 226 -9.12 11.96 18.17
N GLU A 227 -9.13 10.80 17.51
CA GLU A 227 -7.91 10.01 17.30
C GLU A 227 -6.89 10.77 16.46
N LEU A 228 -7.30 11.41 15.36
CA LEU A 228 -6.41 12.24 14.55
C LEU A 228 -5.77 13.39 15.35
N LEU A 229 -6.51 14.00 16.28
CA LEU A 229 -5.97 15.06 17.15
C LEU A 229 -4.88 14.55 18.11
N LEU A 230 -4.91 13.27 18.48
CA LEU A 230 -3.84 12.68 19.29
C LEU A 230 -2.51 12.67 18.52
N PHE A 231 -2.52 12.56 17.18
CA PHE A 231 -1.31 12.63 16.36
C PHE A 231 -0.69 14.03 16.34
N ASP A 232 -1.51 15.09 16.32
CA ASP A 232 -1.04 16.47 16.48
C ASP A 232 -0.43 16.68 17.86
N THR A 233 -1.15 16.25 18.91
CA THR A 233 -0.67 16.34 20.30
C THR A 233 0.65 15.60 20.47
N PHE A 234 0.77 14.42 19.84
CA PHE A 234 1.98 13.62 19.84
C PHE A 234 3.14 14.36 19.16
N THR A 235 2.90 14.92 17.97
CA THR A 235 3.90 15.68 17.21
C THR A 235 4.42 16.88 18.01
N GLN A 236 3.52 17.66 18.61
CA GLN A 236 3.88 18.81 19.45
C GLN A 236 4.70 18.40 20.68
N ILE A 237 4.38 17.27 21.32
CA ILE A 237 5.15 16.76 22.44
C ILE A 237 6.54 16.30 21.99
N ASP A 238 6.63 15.56 20.88
CA ASP A 238 7.92 15.09 20.34
C ASP A 238 8.83 16.26 19.94
N GLU A 239 8.27 17.33 19.37
CA GLU A 239 9.00 18.57 19.07
C GLU A 239 9.55 19.21 20.35
N ARG A 240 8.73 19.36 21.39
CA ARG A 240 9.18 19.90 22.69
C ARG A 240 10.21 19.02 23.39
N ILE A 241 10.08 17.69 23.30
CA ILE A 241 11.10 16.75 23.80
C ILE A 241 12.40 17.00 23.06
N HIS A 242 12.35 17.15 21.73
CA HIS A 242 13.53 17.40 20.91
C HIS A 242 14.22 18.73 21.26
N GLU A 243 13.45 19.79 21.52
CA GLU A 243 13.97 21.09 21.98
C GLU A 243 14.69 20.97 23.32
N GLU A 244 14.05 20.37 24.33
CA GLU A 244 14.64 20.15 25.66
C GLU A 244 15.90 19.27 25.57
N PHE A 245 15.84 18.21 24.76
CA PHE A 245 16.98 17.33 24.50
C PHE A 245 18.15 18.10 23.87
N THR A 246 17.89 18.92 22.86
CA THR A 246 18.92 19.73 22.19
C THR A 246 19.53 20.76 23.14
N ASN A 247 18.71 21.38 23.99
CA ASN A 247 19.20 22.30 25.02
C ASN A 247 20.08 21.59 26.06
N ALA A 248 19.71 20.38 26.48
CA ALA A 248 20.49 19.57 27.40
C ALA A 248 21.83 19.10 26.78
N LEU A 249 21.85 18.75 25.49
CA LEU A 249 23.09 18.47 24.75
C LEU A 249 24.04 19.67 24.79
N ARG A 250 23.54 20.87 24.47
CA ARG A 250 24.34 22.11 24.49
C ARG A 250 24.87 22.46 25.88
N LYS A 251 24.12 22.14 26.94
CA LYS A 251 24.52 22.34 28.34
C LYS A 251 25.52 21.30 28.85
N GLY A 252 25.89 20.31 28.02
CA GLY A 252 26.76 19.22 28.42
C GLY A 252 26.12 18.28 29.44
N THR A 253 24.80 18.28 29.60
CA THR A 253 24.08 17.43 30.58
C THR A 253 24.39 15.94 30.39
N PHE A 254 24.70 15.55 29.16
CA PHE A 254 24.99 14.17 28.79
C PHE A 254 26.49 13.85 28.73
N SER A 255 27.38 14.77 29.14
CA SER A 255 28.83 14.58 29.03
C SER A 255 29.38 13.46 29.93
N SER A 256 28.66 13.10 30.99
CA SER A 256 28.97 11.98 31.89
C SER A 256 28.54 10.63 31.34
N ILE A 257 27.75 10.60 30.27
CA ILE A 257 27.53 9.38 29.49
C ILE A 257 28.85 9.11 28.82
N ASN A 258 29.66 8.21 29.39
CA ASN A 258 30.86 7.76 28.74
C ASN A 258 30.44 7.08 27.42
N PRO A 259 30.62 7.71 26.25
CA PRO A 259 30.16 7.14 24.98
C PRO A 259 30.91 5.83 24.68
N LEU A 260 32.08 5.65 25.31
CA LEU A 260 32.98 4.50 25.21
C LEU A 260 32.68 3.39 26.24
N ALA A 261 31.80 3.60 27.24
CA ALA A 261 31.44 2.56 28.21
C ALA A 261 30.32 1.63 27.69
N VAL A 262 29.59 2.06 26.65
CA VAL A 262 28.85 1.16 25.78
C VAL A 262 29.89 0.62 24.81
N LYS A 263 30.44 -0.55 25.14
CA LYS A 263 31.49 -1.17 24.32
C LYS A 263 31.07 -1.19 22.84
N HIS A 264 32.04 -1.05 21.93
CA HIS A 264 31.85 -1.35 20.50
C HIS A 264 31.29 -2.75 20.23
N GLU A 265 31.23 -3.63 21.24
CA GLU A 265 30.54 -4.93 21.22
C GLU A 265 29.00 -4.82 21.03
N ASP A 266 28.39 -3.63 21.22
CA ASP A 266 26.96 -3.37 20.97
C ASP A 266 26.66 -2.85 19.55
N GLU A 267 27.61 -2.92 18.61
CA GLU A 267 27.23 -3.10 17.21
C GLU A 267 26.58 -4.48 17.13
N GLY A 268 25.25 -4.55 17.25
CA GLY A 268 24.53 -5.83 17.15
C GLY A 268 25.14 -6.65 16.02
N ALA A 269 25.70 -7.81 16.38
CA ALA A 269 26.60 -8.58 15.51
C ALA A 269 26.00 -8.64 14.10
N PRO A 270 26.80 -8.51 13.02
CA PRO A 270 26.26 -8.61 11.68
C PRO A 270 25.47 -9.92 11.61
N VAL A 271 24.20 -9.81 11.23
CA VAL A 271 23.30 -10.97 11.15
C VAL A 271 24.04 -12.09 10.41
N PRO A 272 24.17 -13.30 10.98
CA PRO A 272 24.93 -14.38 10.35
C PRO A 272 24.49 -14.63 8.91
N MET A 273 25.44 -14.99 8.04
CA MET A 273 25.13 -15.22 6.63
C MET A 273 24.11 -16.36 6.44
N GLU A 274 24.19 -17.43 7.25
CA GLU A 274 23.19 -18.50 7.18
C GLU A 274 21.78 -17.99 7.48
N GLU A 275 21.63 -17.13 8.50
CA GLU A 275 20.33 -16.55 8.88
C GLU A 275 19.78 -15.61 7.80
N ARG A 276 20.64 -14.84 7.13
CA ARG A 276 20.27 -13.98 5.98
C ARG A 276 19.72 -14.81 4.82
N ILE A 277 20.43 -15.87 4.46
CA ILE A 277 20.04 -16.79 3.40
C ILE A 277 18.74 -17.50 3.79
N GLU A 278 18.66 -18.05 5.00
CA GLU A 278 17.47 -18.75 5.51
C GLU A 278 16.22 -17.87 5.46
N PHE A 279 16.33 -16.60 5.87
CA PHE A 279 15.24 -15.64 5.79
C PHE A 279 14.73 -15.49 4.35
N LEU A 280 15.62 -15.22 3.39
CA LEU A 280 15.22 -15.00 1.99
C LEU A 280 14.64 -16.26 1.35
N LEU A 281 15.20 -17.43 1.63
CA LEU A 281 14.66 -18.70 1.12
C LEU A 281 13.31 -19.03 1.74
N THR A 282 13.08 -18.63 2.99
CA THR A 282 11.77 -18.73 3.64
C THR A 282 10.75 -17.82 2.96
N GLU A 283 11.10 -16.57 2.65
CA GLU A 283 10.23 -15.67 1.91
C GLU A 283 9.95 -16.19 0.48
N LEU A 284 10.95 -16.75 -0.20
CA LEU A 284 10.78 -17.37 -1.52
C LEU A 284 9.80 -18.56 -1.47
N LYS A 285 9.98 -19.47 -0.51
CA LYS A 285 9.08 -20.62 -0.29
C LYS A 285 7.66 -20.18 0.08
N LEU A 286 7.54 -19.15 0.92
CA LEU A 286 6.27 -18.56 1.31
C LEU A 286 5.54 -18.06 0.06
N VAL A 287 6.17 -17.18 -0.74
CA VAL A 287 5.55 -16.64 -1.96
C VAL A 287 5.13 -17.78 -2.88
N LYS A 288 6.03 -18.72 -3.19
CA LYS A 288 5.69 -19.91 -3.99
C LYS A 288 4.43 -20.63 -3.49
N SER A 289 4.31 -20.80 -2.17
CA SER A 289 3.16 -21.46 -1.56
C SER A 289 1.87 -20.63 -1.63
N LEU A 290 1.97 -19.30 -1.64
CA LEU A 290 0.85 -18.36 -1.66
C LEU A 290 0.27 -18.17 -3.05
N LEU A 291 1.04 -18.30 -4.14
CA LEU A 291 0.54 -18.07 -5.50
C LEU A 291 -0.69 -18.95 -5.84
N LYS A 292 -0.82 -20.12 -5.21
CA LYS A 292 -2.01 -20.98 -5.33
C LYS A 292 -3.31 -20.29 -4.88
N LEU A 293 -3.24 -19.25 -4.05
CA LEU A 293 -4.41 -18.46 -3.63
C LEU A 293 -4.97 -17.60 -4.77
N GLY A 294 -4.24 -17.45 -5.88
CA GLY A 294 -4.72 -16.79 -7.09
C GLY A 294 -5.47 -17.69 -8.08
N THR A 295 -5.65 -18.99 -7.77
CA THR A 295 -6.42 -19.93 -8.62
C THR A 295 -7.95 -19.88 -8.46
N PRO A 296 -8.54 -19.59 -7.28
CA PRO A 296 -10.00 -19.53 -7.16
C PRO A 296 -10.61 -18.51 -8.12
N GLY A 297 -11.61 -18.94 -8.89
CA GLY A 297 -12.28 -18.07 -9.86
C GLY A 297 -11.47 -17.75 -11.13
N SER A 298 -10.25 -18.27 -11.26
CA SER A 298 -9.35 -17.97 -12.39
C SER A 298 -9.56 -18.90 -13.59
N GLY A 299 -10.24 -20.04 -13.40
CA GLY A 299 -10.45 -21.06 -14.44
C GLY A 299 -9.30 -22.05 -14.62
N ILE A 300 -8.25 -21.98 -13.80
CA ILE A 300 -7.15 -22.96 -13.78
C ILE A 300 -7.15 -23.73 -12.45
N SER A 301 -6.70 -24.98 -12.47
CA SER A 301 -6.59 -25.81 -11.25
C SER A 301 -5.32 -25.53 -10.44
N LYS A 302 -4.25 -25.12 -11.13
CA LYS A 302 -2.94 -24.82 -10.55
C LYS A 302 -2.28 -23.68 -11.32
N THR A 303 -1.53 -22.85 -10.61
CA THR A 303 -0.71 -21.80 -11.20
C THR A 303 0.77 -22.17 -11.18
N TYR A 304 1.52 -21.55 -12.09
CA TYR A 304 2.94 -21.78 -12.30
C TYR A 304 3.64 -20.46 -12.59
N SER A 305 4.90 -20.38 -12.20
CA SER A 305 5.79 -19.25 -12.52
C SER A 305 6.52 -19.49 -13.83
N VAL A 306 5.74 -19.82 -14.86
CA VAL A 306 6.23 -20.18 -16.20
C VAL A 306 5.40 -19.40 -17.22
N LEU A 307 6.07 -18.64 -18.07
CA LEU A 307 5.40 -17.87 -19.10
C LEU A 307 5.16 -18.75 -20.32
N VAL A 308 3.90 -19.11 -20.57
CA VAL A 308 3.50 -19.99 -21.67
C VAL A 308 2.85 -19.25 -22.86
N SER A 309 2.69 -17.94 -22.78
CA SER A 309 2.07 -17.14 -23.84
C SER A 309 2.52 -15.68 -23.80
N ASP A 310 2.41 -14.98 -24.93
CA ASP A 310 2.73 -13.54 -25.03
C ASP A 310 1.51 -12.66 -24.73
N GLN A 311 0.68 -13.10 -23.77
CA GLN A 311 -0.37 -12.24 -23.25
C GLN A 311 0.26 -11.00 -22.61
N LYS A 312 -0.44 -9.86 -22.72
CA LYS A 312 -0.03 -8.61 -22.07
C LYS A 312 0.17 -8.85 -20.58
N ARG A 313 1.33 -8.43 -20.07
CA ARG A 313 1.66 -8.53 -18.66
C ARG A 313 1.09 -7.32 -17.93
N ILE A 314 0.62 -7.52 -16.70
CA ILE A 314 0.21 -6.41 -15.84
C ILE A 314 1.46 -5.60 -15.49
N THR A 315 1.39 -4.30 -15.76
CA THR A 315 2.48 -3.36 -15.50
C THR A 315 2.19 -2.51 -14.26
N ASN A 316 3.21 -1.80 -13.80
CA ASN A 316 3.07 -0.84 -12.71
C ASN A 316 2.07 0.28 -13.08
N ALA A 317 2.12 0.77 -14.32
CA ALA A 317 1.17 1.73 -14.89
C ALA A 317 -0.30 1.23 -14.83
N ASP A 318 -0.54 -0.03 -15.22
CA ASP A 318 -1.87 -0.62 -15.15
C ASP A 318 -2.39 -0.63 -13.70
N VAL A 319 -1.53 -1.02 -12.74
CA VAL A 319 -1.87 -1.01 -11.31
C VAL A 319 -2.16 0.40 -10.82
N ALA A 320 -1.33 1.39 -11.18
CA ALA A 320 -1.53 2.80 -10.80
C ALA A 320 -2.91 3.31 -11.24
N ALA A 321 -3.23 3.12 -12.52
CA ALA A 321 -4.48 3.59 -13.11
C ALA A 321 -5.69 2.92 -12.47
N ILE A 322 -5.64 1.61 -12.24
CA ILE A 322 -6.76 0.85 -11.67
C ILE A 322 -6.95 1.18 -10.19
N MET A 323 -5.86 1.30 -9.41
CA MET A 323 -5.93 1.71 -8.01
C MET A 323 -6.43 3.14 -7.85
N HIS A 324 -6.14 4.04 -8.79
CA HIS A 324 -6.71 5.39 -8.81
C HIS A 324 -8.24 5.33 -8.89
N ASN A 325 -8.78 4.58 -9.86
CA ASN A 325 -10.22 4.42 -10.02
C ASN A 325 -10.88 3.78 -8.80
N ILE A 326 -10.24 2.76 -8.21
CA ILE A 326 -10.69 2.12 -6.96
C ILE A 326 -10.79 3.14 -5.83
N LYS A 327 -9.75 3.96 -5.62
CA LYS A 327 -9.75 4.99 -4.58
C LYS A 327 -10.79 6.08 -4.82
N GLU A 328 -11.12 6.36 -6.06
CA GLU A 328 -12.18 7.31 -6.39
C GLU A 328 -13.56 6.78 -5.98
N ILE A 329 -13.84 5.49 -6.17
CA ILE A 329 -15.15 4.88 -5.87
C ILE A 329 -15.24 4.24 -4.46
N ASP A 330 -14.12 3.95 -3.83
CA ASP A 330 -13.98 3.51 -2.45
C ASP A 330 -12.93 4.40 -1.77
N PRO A 331 -13.25 5.70 -1.54
CA PRO A 331 -12.31 6.59 -0.88
C PRO A 331 -11.99 6.08 0.51
N ASN A 332 -12.89 5.34 1.16
CA ASN A 332 -12.68 4.82 2.50
C ASN A 332 -11.85 3.53 2.56
N LEU A 333 -11.19 3.14 1.46
CA LEU A 333 -10.22 2.05 1.46
C LEU A 333 -9.13 2.36 2.51
N PRO A 334 -8.94 1.46 3.50
CA PRO A 334 -8.05 1.72 4.62
C PRO A 334 -6.60 1.55 4.17
N GLY A 335 -5.66 2.25 4.82
CA GLY A 335 -4.24 2.08 4.54
C GLY A 335 -3.79 2.39 3.12
N ASN A 336 -2.56 1.98 2.84
CA ASN A 336 -2.01 1.87 1.49
C ASN A 336 -1.23 0.54 1.47
N PRO A 337 -1.90 -0.59 1.15
CA PRO A 337 -1.25 -1.90 1.19
C PRO A 337 -0.10 -1.95 0.18
N ASN A 338 0.92 -2.75 0.47
CA ASN A 338 1.96 -3.03 -0.52
C ASN A 338 1.35 -3.84 -1.66
N ILE A 339 1.77 -3.58 -2.89
CA ILE A 339 1.32 -4.31 -4.07
C ILE A 339 2.53 -5.02 -4.67
N LEU A 340 2.39 -6.33 -4.86
CA LEU A 340 3.37 -7.18 -5.51
C LEU A 340 2.80 -7.69 -6.82
N ILE A 341 3.40 -7.30 -7.95
CA ILE A 341 3.20 -7.98 -9.23
C ILE A 341 4.09 -9.24 -9.20
N ALA A 342 3.47 -10.39 -8.97
CA ALA A 342 4.17 -11.66 -8.79
C ALA A 342 4.19 -12.49 -10.10
N PRO A 343 5.23 -13.30 -10.32
CA PRO A 343 5.46 -14.04 -11.57
C PRO A 343 4.54 -15.27 -11.66
N TYR A 344 3.24 -15.07 -11.83
CA TYR A 344 2.27 -16.16 -11.99
C TYR A 344 1.10 -15.77 -12.89
N SER A 345 0.37 -16.80 -13.32
CA SER A 345 -0.89 -16.64 -14.05
C SER A 345 -2.09 -16.91 -13.14
N GLY A 346 -3.04 -16.00 -13.03
CA GLY A 346 -4.23 -16.21 -12.20
C GLY A 346 -5.06 -14.96 -11.97
N THR A 347 -5.60 -14.85 -10.75
CA THR A 347 -6.35 -13.68 -10.25
C THR A 347 -5.67 -13.13 -9.01
N GLY A 348 -5.85 -11.84 -8.74
CA GLY A 348 -5.20 -11.20 -7.59
C GLY A 348 -5.86 -11.56 -6.25
N PHE A 349 -5.07 -11.57 -5.19
CA PHE A 349 -5.51 -11.86 -3.82
C PHE A 349 -4.78 -10.98 -2.81
N PHE A 350 -5.24 -10.97 -1.56
CA PHE A 350 -4.58 -10.27 -0.48
C PHE A 350 -4.00 -11.25 0.54
N GLU A 351 -2.76 -10.99 0.98
CA GLU A 351 -2.07 -11.70 2.03
C GLU A 351 -1.80 -10.76 3.21
N TRP A 352 -2.26 -11.17 4.38
CA TRP A 352 -2.31 -10.35 5.59
C TRP A 352 -0.95 -10.20 6.28
N ASP A 353 -0.22 -11.30 6.45
CA ASP A 353 1.01 -11.37 7.25
C ASP A 353 2.13 -10.50 6.67
N ARG A 354 2.02 -10.10 5.39
CA ARG A 354 2.97 -9.25 4.69
C ARG A 354 2.37 -7.90 4.25
N ASP A 355 1.10 -7.61 4.57
CA ASP A 355 0.39 -6.44 4.05
C ASP A 355 0.53 -6.30 2.53
N THR A 356 0.35 -7.41 1.82
CA THR A 356 0.69 -7.48 0.39
C THR A 356 -0.53 -7.94 -0.42
N ILE A 357 -0.94 -7.07 -1.33
CA ILE A 357 -1.83 -7.39 -2.44
C ILE A 357 -0.98 -8.06 -3.53
N PHE A 358 -1.28 -9.32 -3.82
CA PHE A 358 -0.63 -10.09 -4.88
C PHE A 358 -1.42 -9.93 -6.17
N ILE A 359 -0.79 -9.34 -7.18
CA ILE A 359 -1.32 -9.18 -8.53
C ILE A 359 -0.58 -10.16 -9.44
N PRO A 360 -1.28 -10.94 -10.28
CA PRO A 360 -0.63 -11.84 -11.23
C PRO A 360 0.06 -11.02 -12.32
N LEU A 361 1.24 -11.48 -12.74
CA LEU A 361 1.88 -10.95 -13.94
C LEU A 361 0.99 -11.16 -15.17
N ILE A 362 0.34 -12.33 -15.26
CA ILE A 362 -0.62 -12.66 -16.33
C ILE A 362 -2.00 -12.91 -15.72
N SER A 363 -2.97 -12.05 -16.04
CA SER A 363 -4.34 -12.31 -15.62
C SER A 363 -4.98 -13.43 -16.44
N THR A 364 -5.72 -14.33 -15.79
CA THR A 364 -6.65 -15.24 -16.50
C THR A 364 -8.07 -14.66 -16.62
N ARG A 365 -8.27 -13.43 -16.12
CA ARG A 365 -9.45 -12.59 -16.28
C ARG A 365 -9.01 -11.30 -16.98
N THR A 366 -9.65 -10.17 -16.69
CA THR A 366 -9.10 -8.86 -17.04
C THR A 366 -8.12 -8.38 -15.95
N GLU A 367 -7.20 -7.49 -16.31
CA GLU A 367 -6.29 -6.85 -15.37
C GLU A 367 -7.06 -6.16 -14.23
N GLU A 368 -8.09 -5.39 -14.61
CA GLU A 368 -9.01 -4.72 -13.69
C GLU A 368 -9.68 -5.68 -12.72
N GLU A 369 -10.29 -6.77 -13.21
CA GLU A 369 -10.99 -7.70 -12.32
C GLU A 369 -10.03 -8.36 -11.34
N SER A 370 -8.81 -8.67 -11.77
CA SER A 370 -7.80 -9.30 -10.91
C SER A 370 -7.37 -8.39 -9.77
N ILE A 371 -7.15 -7.10 -10.05
CA ILE A 371 -6.78 -6.11 -9.03
C ILE A 371 -7.98 -5.84 -8.10
N VAL A 372 -9.18 -5.64 -8.65
CA VAL A 372 -10.40 -5.43 -7.85
C VAL A 372 -10.71 -6.63 -6.95
N ASN A 373 -10.47 -7.85 -7.42
CA ASN A 373 -10.60 -9.06 -6.60
C ASN A 373 -9.67 -9.01 -5.38
N ALA A 374 -8.41 -8.64 -5.60
CA ALA A 374 -7.42 -8.52 -4.54
C ALA A 374 -7.79 -7.43 -3.53
N VAL A 375 -8.21 -6.25 -4.01
CA VAL A 375 -8.65 -5.14 -3.16
C VAL A 375 -9.93 -5.49 -2.40
N GLY A 376 -10.90 -6.17 -3.01
CA GLY A 376 -12.11 -6.61 -2.32
C GLY A 376 -11.80 -7.59 -1.18
N ASN A 377 -10.87 -8.53 -1.38
CA ASN A 377 -10.37 -9.41 -0.32
C ASN A 377 -9.68 -8.62 0.80
N TYR A 378 -8.87 -7.62 0.44
CA TYR A 378 -8.25 -6.70 1.38
C TYR A 378 -9.31 -5.97 2.21
N ARG A 379 -10.34 -5.39 1.57
CA ARG A 379 -11.43 -4.68 2.23
C ARG A 379 -12.19 -5.55 3.24
N ILE A 380 -12.52 -6.79 2.87
CA ILE A 380 -13.16 -7.77 3.76
C ILE A 380 -12.28 -8.07 4.98
N MET A 381 -10.97 -8.27 4.75
CA MET A 381 -10.04 -8.58 5.83
C MET A 381 -9.88 -7.41 6.80
N MET A 382 -9.78 -6.18 6.28
CA MET A 382 -9.64 -4.98 7.12
C MET A 382 -10.89 -4.70 7.95
N ASP A 383 -12.09 -4.98 7.42
CA ASP A 383 -13.32 -4.87 8.20
C ASP A 383 -13.28 -5.77 9.45
N ASN A 384 -12.86 -7.02 9.27
CA ASN A 384 -12.75 -7.97 10.38
C ASN A 384 -11.72 -7.52 11.43
N LEU A 385 -10.58 -7.01 10.99
CA LEU A 385 -9.42 -6.77 11.87
C LEU A 385 -9.40 -5.38 12.51
N HIS A 386 -9.97 -4.38 11.85
CA HIS A 386 -9.89 -2.98 12.28
C HIS A 386 -11.24 -2.27 12.40
N ASP A 387 -12.29 -2.72 11.71
CA ASP A 387 -13.61 -2.08 11.79
C ASP A 387 -14.61 -2.91 12.62
N ASN A 388 -14.12 -3.82 13.46
CA ASN A 388 -14.93 -4.69 14.33
C ASN A 388 -16.08 -5.40 13.58
N SER A 389 -15.85 -5.77 12.32
CA SER A 389 -16.86 -6.36 11.43
C SER A 389 -18.10 -5.47 11.21
N ARG A 390 -17.97 -4.14 11.30
CA ARG A 390 -19.09 -3.20 11.11
C ARG A 390 -19.64 -3.28 9.69
N LEU A 391 -18.78 -3.37 8.68
CA LEU A 391 -19.20 -3.49 7.28
C LEU A 391 -19.95 -4.80 7.07
N LYS A 392 -19.42 -5.92 7.59
CA LYS A 392 -20.11 -7.22 7.59
C LYS A 392 -21.49 -7.12 8.25
N GLN A 393 -21.57 -6.58 9.46
CA GLN A 393 -22.83 -6.47 10.20
C GLN A 393 -23.85 -5.65 9.41
N SER A 394 -23.43 -4.49 8.89
CA SER A 394 -24.29 -3.59 8.11
C SER A 394 -24.77 -4.25 6.82
N TYR A 395 -23.89 -4.97 6.12
CA TYR A 395 -24.24 -5.70 4.90
C TYR A 395 -25.24 -6.82 5.19
N GLU A 396 -25.03 -7.59 6.26
CA GLU A 396 -25.92 -8.70 6.63
C GLU A 396 -27.29 -8.23 7.15
N THR A 397 -27.40 -7.00 7.69
CA THR A 397 -28.68 -6.37 8.01
C THR A 397 -29.52 -6.11 6.75
N VAL A 398 -28.88 -5.72 5.64
CA VAL A 398 -29.57 -5.41 4.38
C VAL A 398 -29.85 -6.66 3.55
N HIS A 399 -28.90 -7.58 3.49
CA HIS A 399 -28.91 -8.68 2.51
C HIS A 399 -29.18 -10.06 3.14
N GLY A 400 -29.16 -10.18 4.46
CA GLY A 400 -29.36 -11.43 5.21
C GLY A 400 -28.11 -11.90 5.96
N LYS A 401 -28.29 -12.74 6.99
CA LYS A 401 -27.18 -13.25 7.82
C LYS A 401 -26.34 -14.28 7.08
N GLY A 402 -25.03 -14.28 7.33
CA GLY A 402 -24.10 -15.32 6.88
C GLY A 402 -23.71 -15.30 5.39
N ILE A 403 -24.16 -14.30 4.62
CA ILE A 403 -23.88 -14.22 3.19
C ILE A 403 -22.72 -13.29 2.82
N PHE A 404 -22.24 -12.46 3.77
CA PHE A 404 -21.23 -11.42 3.49
C PHE A 404 -20.00 -11.99 2.79
N ARG A 405 -19.43 -13.08 3.33
CA ARG A 405 -18.22 -13.71 2.79
C ARG A 405 -18.39 -14.21 1.35
N ASN A 406 -19.61 -14.61 0.97
CA ASN A 406 -19.89 -15.19 -0.35
C ASN A 406 -20.29 -14.14 -1.39
N ASN A 407 -20.93 -13.04 -0.94
CA ASN A 407 -21.60 -12.10 -1.84
C ASN A 407 -20.92 -10.73 -1.91
N PHE A 408 -20.30 -10.27 -0.82
CA PHE A 408 -19.71 -8.91 -0.77
C PHE A 408 -18.67 -8.70 -1.87
N LEU A 409 -17.79 -9.68 -2.11
CA LEU A 409 -16.75 -9.56 -3.13
C LEU A 409 -17.34 -9.43 -4.54
N LYS A 410 -18.44 -10.14 -4.83
CA LYS A 410 -19.16 -10.03 -6.10
C LYS A 410 -19.78 -8.64 -6.25
N ASP A 411 -20.44 -8.14 -5.21
CA ASP A 411 -21.07 -6.83 -5.25
C ASP A 411 -20.04 -5.70 -5.30
N TYR A 412 -18.90 -5.87 -4.62
CA TYR A 412 -17.75 -4.96 -4.69
C TYR A 412 -17.18 -4.91 -6.11
N LYS A 413 -17.05 -6.05 -6.80
CA LYS A 413 -16.71 -6.08 -8.23
C LYS A 413 -17.72 -5.32 -9.07
N ASN A 414 -19.03 -5.49 -8.82
CA ASN A 414 -20.07 -4.76 -9.54
C ASN A 414 -20.01 -3.25 -9.25
N TRP A 415 -19.65 -2.85 -8.03
CA TRP A 415 -19.43 -1.46 -7.64
C TRP A 415 -18.30 -0.85 -8.46
N VAL A 416 -17.11 -1.46 -8.42
CA VAL A 416 -15.93 -0.91 -9.06
C VAL A 416 -15.93 -1.07 -10.58
N LEU A 417 -16.29 -2.25 -11.12
CA LEU A 417 -16.22 -2.51 -12.56
C LEU A 417 -17.45 -2.02 -13.32
N GLY A 418 -18.55 -1.76 -12.61
CA GLY A 418 -19.83 -1.34 -13.19
C GLY A 418 -20.22 0.09 -12.83
N VAL A 419 -20.53 0.33 -11.56
CA VAL A 419 -21.01 1.63 -11.08
C VAL A 419 -19.95 2.72 -11.28
N CYS A 420 -18.66 2.42 -11.07
CA CYS A 420 -17.57 3.38 -11.36
C CYS A 420 -17.59 3.87 -12.80
N LYS A 421 -18.00 3.00 -13.73
CA LYS A 421 -18.05 3.27 -15.17
C LYS A 421 -19.42 3.83 -15.62
N GLY A 422 -20.23 4.31 -14.69
CA GLY A 422 -21.55 4.90 -14.98
C GLY A 422 -22.68 3.87 -15.15
N PHE A 423 -22.43 2.57 -15.04
CA PHE A 423 -23.46 1.55 -15.22
C PHE A 423 -24.10 1.14 -13.89
N LYS A 424 -25.13 1.89 -13.46
CA LYS A 424 -25.90 1.58 -12.23
C LYS A 424 -26.56 0.19 -12.27
N GLY A 425 -26.89 -0.31 -13.48
CA GLY A 425 -27.52 -1.62 -13.69
C GLY A 425 -26.68 -2.83 -13.31
N SER A 426 -25.39 -2.65 -12.97
CA SER A 426 -24.52 -3.72 -12.46
C SER A 426 -24.94 -4.29 -11.10
N MET A 427 -25.82 -3.62 -10.35
CA MET A 427 -26.29 -4.09 -9.05
C MET A 427 -27.72 -3.64 -8.75
N THR A 428 -28.36 -4.27 -7.75
CA THR A 428 -29.72 -3.90 -7.33
C THR A 428 -29.73 -2.53 -6.64
N GLN A 429 -30.91 -1.94 -6.48
CA GLN A 429 -31.07 -0.66 -5.78
C GLN A 429 -30.67 -0.75 -4.30
N GLU A 430 -30.94 -1.89 -3.65
CA GLU A 430 -30.55 -2.16 -2.26
C GLU A 430 -29.02 -2.21 -2.13
N CYS A 431 -28.34 -2.98 -3.00
CA CYS A 431 -26.88 -3.03 -3.05
C CYS A 431 -26.28 -1.63 -3.34
N PHE A 432 -26.83 -0.91 -4.31
CA PHE A 432 -26.35 0.44 -4.64
C PHE A 432 -26.45 1.39 -3.44
N SER A 433 -27.56 1.33 -2.70
CA SER A 433 -27.78 2.18 -1.53
C SER A 433 -26.79 1.84 -0.42
N PHE A 434 -26.58 0.55 -0.14
CA PHE A 434 -25.57 0.09 0.80
C PHE A 434 -24.16 0.56 0.41
N PHE A 435 -23.72 0.31 -0.83
CA PHE A 435 -22.38 0.68 -1.26
C PHE A 435 -22.19 2.20 -1.27
N LYS A 436 -23.20 2.98 -1.67
CA LYS A 436 -23.16 4.44 -1.60
C LYS A 436 -22.99 4.96 -0.16
N GLU A 437 -23.57 4.28 0.83
CA GLU A 437 -23.51 4.68 2.24
C GLU A 437 -22.20 4.25 2.93
N TYR A 438 -21.76 3.01 2.72
CA TYR A 438 -20.67 2.40 3.51
C TYR A 438 -19.31 2.35 2.80
N ILE A 439 -19.28 2.48 1.47
CA ILE A 439 -18.06 2.33 0.66
C ILE A 439 -17.77 3.62 -0.14
N GLY A 440 -18.79 4.11 -0.82
CA GLY A 440 -18.70 5.19 -1.80
C GLY A 440 -18.28 6.55 -1.26
N PRO A 441 -17.99 7.50 -2.17
CA PRO A 441 -17.81 8.90 -1.83
C PRO A 441 -18.99 9.44 -1.02
N SER A 442 -18.71 9.94 0.18
CA SER A 442 -19.73 10.43 1.12
C SER A 442 -19.85 11.96 1.06
N PRO A 443 -21.08 12.51 1.14
CA PRO A 443 -21.30 13.95 1.29
C PRO A 443 -20.70 14.55 2.57
N ASP A 444 -20.53 13.76 3.64
CA ASP A 444 -19.99 14.26 4.92
C ASP A 444 -18.58 14.83 4.77
N ASN A 445 -17.82 14.26 3.84
CA ASN A 445 -16.46 14.65 3.49
C ASN A 445 -16.39 15.44 2.17
N LEU A 446 -17.53 15.98 1.72
CA LEU A 446 -17.67 16.65 0.43
C LEU A 446 -17.15 15.80 -0.75
N TYR A 447 -17.39 14.48 -0.69
CA TYR A 447 -16.90 13.52 -1.68
C TYR A 447 -15.37 13.53 -1.88
N GLY A 448 -14.64 14.09 -0.91
CA GLY A 448 -13.20 14.22 -0.97
C GLY A 448 -12.47 12.89 -0.79
N PRO A 449 -11.26 12.77 -1.36
CA PRO A 449 -10.43 11.59 -1.20
C PRO A 449 -9.99 11.44 0.26
N ARG A 450 -9.81 10.19 0.70
CA ARG A 450 -9.46 9.88 2.09
C ARG A 450 -8.16 10.50 2.54
N GLU A 451 -7.19 10.70 1.65
CA GLU A 451 -5.92 11.36 1.98
C GLU A 451 -6.14 12.76 2.56
N LEU A 452 -7.17 13.50 2.11
CA LEU A 452 -7.55 14.80 2.68
C LEU A 452 -8.39 14.67 3.95
N VAL A 453 -9.27 13.67 3.99
CA VAL A 453 -10.11 13.38 5.17
C VAL A 453 -9.26 12.98 6.36
N MET A 454 -8.17 12.24 6.16
CA MET A 454 -7.30 11.71 7.21
C MET A 454 -6.22 12.70 7.68
N LEU A 455 -6.19 13.92 7.14
CA LEU A 455 -5.30 14.96 7.64
C LEU A 455 -5.71 15.37 9.05
N THR A 456 -4.72 15.45 9.94
CA THR A 456 -4.90 16.03 11.27
C THR A 456 -5.23 17.52 11.18
N PRO A 457 -5.85 18.12 12.21
CA PRO A 457 -6.09 19.57 12.25
C PRO A 457 -4.88 20.43 11.87
N ASP A 458 -3.68 20.12 12.38
CA ASP A 458 -2.49 20.91 12.06
C ASP A 458 -1.97 20.62 10.64
N GLU A 459 -2.04 19.37 10.14
CA GLU A 459 -1.75 19.05 8.74
C GLU A 459 -2.68 19.80 7.77
N ARG A 460 -3.97 19.94 8.10
CA ARG A 460 -4.92 20.72 7.29
C ARG A 460 -4.55 22.19 7.25
N LYS A 461 -4.24 22.80 8.41
CA LYS A 461 -3.80 24.21 8.47
C LYS A 461 -2.54 24.43 7.64
N LYS A 462 -1.55 23.52 7.78
CA LYS A 462 -0.31 23.56 7.02
C LYS A 462 -0.58 23.48 5.52
N MET A 463 -1.38 22.51 5.08
CA MET A 463 -1.73 22.35 3.67
C MET A 463 -2.48 23.57 3.11
N ILE A 464 -3.44 24.14 3.86
CA ILE A 464 -4.13 25.37 3.48
C ILE A 464 -3.13 26.53 3.33
N SER A 465 -2.16 26.64 4.23
CA SER A 465 -1.12 27.69 4.17
C SER A 465 -0.23 27.53 2.93
N GLU A 466 0.20 26.31 2.63
CA GLU A 466 1.01 26.00 1.45
C GLU A 466 0.26 26.30 0.14
N ILE A 467 -1.02 25.91 0.07
CA ILE A 467 -1.88 26.23 -1.08
C ILE A 467 -2.05 27.75 -1.22
N ARG A 468 -2.32 28.48 -0.12
CA ARG A 468 -2.42 29.96 -0.16
C ARG A 468 -1.14 30.60 -0.67
N ALA A 469 0.03 30.08 -0.28
CA ALA A 469 1.30 30.57 -0.77
C ALA A 469 1.44 30.36 -2.29
N LYS A 470 1.02 29.19 -2.82
CA LYS A 470 0.97 28.95 -4.27
C LYS A 470 0.01 29.89 -4.99
N ILE A 471 -1.19 30.11 -4.45
CA ILE A 471 -2.17 31.06 -5.00
C ILE A 471 -1.57 32.46 -5.08
N ASN A 472 -0.91 32.93 -4.01
CA ASN A 472 -0.28 34.26 -3.99
C ASN A 472 0.86 34.41 -4.99
N ARG A 473 1.54 33.31 -5.36
CA ARG A 473 2.57 33.30 -6.40
C ARG A 473 2.01 33.12 -7.82
N GLY A 474 0.71 32.86 -7.96
CA GLY A 474 0.08 32.55 -9.26
C GLY A 474 0.43 31.16 -9.78
N GLU A 475 0.86 30.25 -8.90
CA GLU A 475 1.29 28.87 -9.22
C GLU A 475 0.21 27.82 -8.92
N ALA A 476 -0.95 28.24 -8.40
CA ALA A 476 -2.01 27.30 -8.05
C ALA A 476 -2.74 26.79 -9.29
N GLU A 477 -2.93 25.48 -9.36
CA GLU A 477 -3.67 24.82 -10.43
C GLU A 477 -5.01 24.30 -9.90
N PHE A 478 -5.71 23.54 -10.75
CA PHE A 478 -7.00 22.90 -10.42
C PHE A 478 -6.95 22.15 -9.07
N GLU A 479 -5.93 21.29 -8.89
CA GLU A 479 -5.83 20.41 -7.73
C GLU A 479 -5.68 21.19 -6.41
N GLU A 480 -4.95 22.31 -6.40
CA GLU A 480 -4.86 23.19 -5.24
C GLU A 480 -6.22 23.76 -4.83
N HIS A 481 -6.98 24.30 -5.78
CA HIS A 481 -8.29 24.87 -5.50
C HIS A 481 -9.30 23.79 -5.07
N TYR A 482 -9.28 22.61 -5.72
CA TYR A 482 -10.12 21.48 -5.36
C TYR A 482 -9.84 20.99 -3.93
N LYS A 483 -8.56 20.77 -3.58
CA LYS A 483 -8.16 20.37 -2.22
C LYS A 483 -8.58 21.41 -1.19
N MET A 484 -8.32 22.69 -1.47
CA MET A 484 -8.64 23.78 -0.56
C MET A 484 -10.15 23.90 -0.30
N ALA A 485 -10.99 23.66 -1.32
CA ALA A 485 -12.43 23.62 -1.15
C ALA A 485 -12.87 22.52 -0.17
N ILE A 486 -12.36 21.29 -0.33
CA ILE A 486 -12.66 20.16 0.58
C ILE A 486 -12.19 20.47 2.00
N LEU A 487 -10.99 21.03 2.15
CA LEU A 487 -10.45 21.38 3.47
C LEU A 487 -11.27 22.49 4.15
N TYR A 488 -11.69 23.52 3.41
CA TYR A 488 -12.56 24.56 3.96
C TYR A 488 -13.94 24.04 4.35
N TRP A 489 -14.51 23.09 3.60
CA TRP A 489 -15.74 22.42 4.00
C TRP A 489 -15.58 21.72 5.34
N LYS A 490 -14.49 20.95 5.49
CA LYS A 490 -14.15 20.23 6.72
C LYS A 490 -13.92 21.16 7.92
N GLU A 491 -13.41 22.36 7.69
CA GLU A 491 -13.25 23.41 8.70
C GLU A 491 -14.53 24.23 8.96
N SER A 492 -15.71 23.76 8.48
CA SER A 492 -17.00 24.44 8.63
C SER A 492 -17.02 25.85 8.02
N ARG A 493 -16.33 26.04 6.88
CA ARG A 493 -16.24 27.30 6.12
C ARG A 493 -16.87 27.13 4.73
N PRO A 494 -18.20 26.99 4.64
CA PRO A 494 -18.89 26.58 3.42
C PRO A 494 -18.83 27.62 2.29
N GLN A 495 -18.81 28.92 2.60
CA GLN A 495 -18.74 29.95 1.56
C GLN A 495 -17.35 30.02 0.92
N GLU A 496 -16.27 30.02 1.72
CA GLU A 496 -14.93 29.96 1.13
C GLU A 496 -14.68 28.65 0.39
N SER A 497 -15.25 27.54 0.88
CA SER A 497 -15.24 26.26 0.15
C SER A 497 -15.89 26.41 -1.23
N LEU A 498 -17.07 27.03 -1.30
CA LEU A 498 -17.80 27.22 -2.56
C LEU A 498 -17.00 28.07 -3.54
N ASP A 499 -16.37 29.14 -3.05
CA ASP A 499 -15.56 30.03 -3.88
C ASP A 499 -14.34 29.30 -4.48
N GLN A 500 -13.64 28.48 -3.69
CA GLN A 500 -12.53 27.67 -4.18
C GLN A 500 -12.98 26.58 -5.16
N MET A 501 -14.11 25.92 -4.90
CA MET A 501 -14.66 24.90 -5.80
C MET A 501 -15.08 25.52 -7.14
N ALA A 502 -15.68 26.72 -7.12
CA ALA A 502 -16.04 27.44 -8.33
C ALA A 502 -14.81 27.82 -9.17
N ILE A 503 -13.69 28.19 -8.52
CA ILE A 503 -12.42 28.42 -9.21
C ILE A 503 -11.90 27.12 -9.82
N ALA A 504 -11.89 26.02 -9.07
CA ALA A 504 -11.47 24.71 -9.58
C ALA A 504 -12.27 24.31 -10.84
N VAL A 505 -13.60 24.38 -10.78
CA VAL A 505 -14.47 24.11 -11.95
C VAL A 505 -14.19 25.04 -13.12
N LYS A 506 -13.88 26.32 -12.87
CA LYS A 506 -13.50 27.26 -13.95
C LYS A 506 -12.18 26.87 -14.62
N MET A 507 -11.21 26.35 -13.85
CA MET A 507 -9.92 25.92 -14.37
C MET A 507 -10.00 24.61 -15.15
N ASN A 508 -10.83 23.67 -14.69
CA ASN A 508 -11.10 22.42 -15.39
C ASN A 508 -12.62 22.15 -15.46
N PRO A 509 -13.32 22.70 -16.47
CA PRO A 509 -14.77 22.53 -16.59
C PRO A 509 -15.19 21.10 -16.97
N ALA A 510 -14.24 20.26 -17.41
CA ALA A 510 -14.49 18.87 -17.75
C ALA A 510 -14.34 17.91 -16.54
N ASP A 511 -13.91 18.40 -15.37
CA ASP A 511 -13.79 17.56 -14.18
C ASP A 511 -15.17 17.27 -13.56
N GLY A 512 -15.65 16.04 -13.77
CA GLY A 512 -16.93 15.57 -13.23
C GLY A 512 -17.02 15.58 -11.71
N ARG A 513 -15.90 15.35 -11.00
CA ARG A 513 -15.83 15.32 -9.53
C ARG A 513 -16.11 16.72 -8.98
N ALA A 514 -15.42 17.71 -9.51
CA ALA A 514 -15.55 19.10 -9.10
C ALA A 514 -16.92 19.69 -9.49
N MET A 515 -17.39 19.41 -10.71
CA MET A 515 -18.71 19.90 -11.17
C MET A 515 -19.85 19.32 -10.34
N PHE A 516 -19.83 18.01 -10.06
CA PHE A 516 -20.80 17.37 -9.20
C PHE A 516 -20.78 17.97 -7.80
N THR A 517 -19.60 18.09 -7.22
CA THR A 517 -19.40 18.64 -5.88
C THR A 517 -19.92 20.08 -5.80
N LEU A 518 -19.63 20.92 -6.79
CA LEU A 518 -20.18 22.29 -6.87
C LEU A 518 -21.71 22.30 -6.86
N GLY A 519 -22.34 21.42 -7.65
CA GLY A 519 -23.80 21.28 -7.69
C GLY A 519 -24.38 20.82 -6.35
N TYR A 520 -23.72 19.86 -5.70
CA TYR A 520 -24.11 19.39 -4.37
C TYR A 520 -23.98 20.49 -3.31
N MET A 521 -22.88 21.27 -3.32
CA MET A 521 -22.70 22.40 -2.41
C MET A 521 -23.78 23.45 -2.60
N CYS A 522 -24.10 23.81 -3.86
CA CYS A 522 -25.19 24.75 -4.14
C CYS A 522 -26.52 24.24 -3.59
N LYS A 523 -26.80 22.94 -3.69
CA LYS A 523 -28.00 22.34 -3.12
C LYS A 523 -28.04 22.49 -1.60
N VAL A 524 -26.95 22.12 -0.91
CA VAL A 524 -26.88 22.20 0.57
C VAL A 524 -26.97 23.65 1.06
N MET A 525 -26.46 24.60 0.28
CA MET A 525 -26.52 26.03 0.59
C MET A 525 -27.81 26.73 0.10
N ASP A 526 -28.85 25.97 -0.24
CA ASP A 526 -30.16 26.47 -0.69
C ASP A 526 -30.08 27.42 -1.91
N LYS A 527 -29.27 27.03 -2.90
CA LYS A 527 -29.11 27.72 -4.20
C LYS A 527 -29.61 26.79 -5.33
N PRO A 528 -30.94 26.53 -5.43
CA PRO A 528 -31.49 25.47 -6.28
C PRO A 528 -31.21 25.65 -7.78
N ASP A 529 -31.29 26.86 -8.32
CA ASP A 529 -31.05 27.10 -9.75
C ASP A 529 -29.60 26.77 -10.15
N LYS A 530 -28.64 27.17 -9.31
CA LYS A 530 -27.22 26.87 -9.52
C LYS A 530 -26.94 25.38 -9.36
N ALA A 531 -27.58 24.73 -8.38
CA ALA A 531 -27.48 23.30 -8.17
C ALA A 531 -28.00 22.52 -9.39
N LEU A 532 -29.20 22.84 -9.89
CA LEU A 532 -29.79 22.21 -11.07
C LEU A 532 -28.90 22.37 -12.30
N SER A 533 -28.35 23.58 -12.52
CA SER A 533 -27.44 23.83 -13.63
C SER A 533 -26.18 22.96 -13.55
N ALA A 534 -25.49 22.98 -12.41
CA ALA A 534 -24.24 22.24 -12.23
C ALA A 534 -24.44 20.72 -12.29
N LEU A 535 -25.51 20.20 -11.67
CA LEU A 535 -25.81 18.76 -11.68
C LEU A 535 -26.19 18.26 -13.09
N LYS A 536 -26.94 19.05 -13.87
CA LYS A 536 -27.20 18.72 -15.28
C LYS A 536 -25.91 18.71 -16.10
N GLU A 537 -25.02 19.66 -15.85
CA GLU A 537 -23.72 19.70 -16.52
C GLU A 537 -22.86 18.48 -16.18
N THR A 538 -22.87 18.03 -14.92
CA THR A 538 -22.22 16.75 -14.53
C THR A 538 -22.69 15.57 -15.40
N LEU A 539 -23.99 15.49 -15.70
CA LEU A 539 -24.51 14.40 -16.54
C LEU A 539 -23.93 14.42 -17.96
N ASN A 540 -23.63 15.60 -18.49
CA ASN A 540 -23.08 15.81 -19.83
C ASN A 540 -21.58 15.52 -19.89
N ILE A 541 -20.81 16.02 -18.92
CA ILE A 541 -19.34 15.94 -18.96
C ILE A 541 -18.78 14.62 -18.42
N ALA A 542 -19.56 13.89 -17.59
CA ALA A 542 -19.08 12.70 -16.90
C ALA A 542 -19.97 11.44 -17.10
N PRO A 543 -20.53 11.16 -18.29
CA PRO A 543 -21.61 10.18 -18.50
C PRO A 543 -21.24 8.73 -18.13
N ASN A 544 -19.94 8.38 -18.13
CA ASN A 544 -19.43 7.05 -17.83
C ASN A 544 -18.69 7.00 -16.49
N THR A 545 -19.18 7.77 -15.50
CA THR A 545 -18.55 7.85 -14.18
C THR A 545 -19.58 7.69 -13.06
N ILE A 546 -19.11 7.45 -11.84
CA ILE A 546 -19.96 7.48 -10.64
C ILE A 546 -20.65 8.84 -10.44
N TRP A 547 -20.03 9.94 -10.88
CA TRP A 547 -20.56 11.29 -10.73
C TRP A 547 -21.83 11.51 -11.54
N HIS A 548 -21.95 10.89 -12.72
CA HIS A 548 -23.20 10.88 -13.48
C HIS A 548 -24.31 10.19 -12.69
N ILE A 549 -24.02 9.04 -12.08
CA ILE A 549 -25.00 8.31 -11.26
C ILE A 549 -25.40 9.14 -10.03
N TYR A 550 -24.44 9.78 -9.37
CA TYR A 550 -24.69 10.58 -8.17
C TYR A 550 -25.47 11.85 -8.50
N ALA A 551 -25.11 12.57 -9.56
CA ALA A 551 -25.87 13.72 -10.05
C ALA A 551 -27.31 13.33 -10.39
N SER A 552 -27.50 12.22 -11.09
CA SER A 552 -28.84 11.69 -11.39
C SER A 552 -29.66 11.38 -10.13
N ASP A 553 -29.04 10.80 -9.09
CA ASP A 553 -29.71 10.49 -7.82
C ASP A 553 -30.07 11.76 -7.03
N VAL A 554 -29.21 12.78 -7.08
CA VAL A 554 -29.47 14.07 -6.41
C VAL A 554 -30.57 14.85 -7.15
N LEU A 555 -30.55 14.88 -8.49
CA LEU A 555 -31.55 15.56 -9.31
C LEU A 555 -32.97 15.01 -9.13
N LYS A 556 -33.12 13.72 -8.82
CA LYS A 556 -34.43 13.12 -8.51
C LYS A 556 -35.05 13.59 -7.18
N LYS A 557 -34.27 14.27 -6.34
CA LYS A 557 -34.64 14.72 -4.98
C LYS A 557 -34.75 16.24 -4.87
N ILE A 558 -34.51 16.97 -5.97
CA ILE A 558 -34.76 18.41 -6.12
C ILE A 558 -36.04 18.53 -6.93
#